data_AF-A0A1G7U1F3-F1
#
_entry.id   AF-A0A1G7U1F3-F1
#
_cell.length_a   1.000
_cell.length_b   1.000
_cell.length_c   1.000
_cell.angle_alpha   90.00
_cell.angle_beta   90.00
_cell.angle_gamma   90.00
#
_symmetry.space_group_name_H-M   'P 1'
#
loop_
_entity.id
_entity.type
_entity.pdbx_description
1 polymer ?
#
loop_
_entity_poly.entity_id
_entity_poly.type
_entity_poly.pdbx_seq_one_letter_code
_entity_poly.pdbx_strand_id
1 'polypeptide(L)'
;MKKLVFLVFLCLGCQVLAAQVRVHTDMRTPTWNLIGLRYDAEIAPRKWGSVFPPALKALNNKIIELPGYIIPTKVGAKFSEFMFSIVPIASCPYCGAGDIPSMIQVKMLNAIPITEKPIKLRGIFIINDSGDDRSEFFLLNAKQL
;
A
#
# COMPACT_ATOMS: atom_id res chain seq x y z
N MET A 1 -47.73 24.57 -7.84
CA MET A 1 -46.56 24.87 -6.99
C MET A 1 -46.07 23.68 -6.16
N LYS A 2 -46.92 23.02 -5.36
CA LYS A 2 -46.54 21.85 -4.53
C LYS A 2 -45.89 20.68 -5.30
N LYS A 3 -46.39 20.35 -6.51
CA LYS A 3 -45.83 19.30 -7.38
C LYS A 3 -44.45 19.65 -7.95
N LEU A 4 -44.17 20.93 -8.17
CA LEU A 4 -42.89 21.40 -8.71
C LEU A 4 -41.80 21.37 -7.63
N VAL A 5 -42.15 21.74 -6.39
CA VAL A 5 -41.25 21.65 -5.23
C VAL A 5 -40.87 20.20 -4.93
N PHE A 6 -41.82 19.28 -5.04
CA PHE A 6 -41.56 17.85 -4.82
C PHE A 6 -40.63 17.26 -5.89
N LEU A 7 -40.77 17.68 -7.14
CA LEU A 7 -39.90 17.26 -8.24
C LEU A 7 -38.46 17.77 -8.08
N VAL A 8 -38.30 19.02 -7.63
CA VAL A 8 -36.98 19.60 -7.33
C VAL A 8 -36.30 18.89 -6.16
N PHE A 9 -37.05 18.57 -5.10
CA PHE A 9 -36.52 17.81 -3.96
C PHE A 9 -36.08 16.39 -4.35
N LEU A 10 -36.84 15.73 -5.23
CA LEU A 10 -36.51 14.39 -5.74
C LEU A 10 -35.24 14.41 -6.62
N CYS A 11 -35.10 15.44 -7.47
CA CYS A 11 -33.91 15.61 -8.30
C CYS A 11 -32.65 15.94 -7.48
N LEU A 12 -32.76 16.77 -6.43
CA LEU A 12 -31.64 17.01 -5.51
C LEU A 12 -31.24 15.75 -4.72
N GLY A 13 -32.21 14.93 -4.30
CA GLY A 13 -31.94 13.65 -3.63
C GLY A 13 -31.14 12.66 -4.50
N CYS A 14 -31.44 12.59 -5.80
CA CYS A 14 -30.71 11.73 -6.75
C CYS A 14 -29.24 12.16 -6.96
N GLN A 15 -28.94 13.47 -6.89
CA GLN A 15 -27.57 13.97 -7.08
C GLN A 15 -26.64 13.56 -5.94
N VAL A 16 -27.16 13.43 -4.72
CA VAL A 16 -26.39 13.03 -3.53
C VAL A 16 -25.99 11.54 -3.59
N LEU A 17 -26.82 10.68 -4.17
CA LEU A 17 -26.50 9.24 -4.35
C LEU A 17 -25.36 9.00 -5.34
N ALA A 18 -25.16 9.88 -6.32
CA ALA A 18 -24.08 9.76 -7.30
C ALA A 18 -22.71 10.26 -6.77
N ALA A 19 -22.69 10.94 -5.61
CA ALA A 19 -21.49 11.53 -5.02
C ALA A 19 -20.80 10.63 -3.98
N GLN A 20 -21.12 9.32 -3.95
CA GLN A 20 -20.43 8.39 -3.05
C GLN A 20 -18.93 8.37 -3.35
N VAL A 21 -18.12 8.66 -2.32
CA VAL A 21 -16.65 8.51 -2.38
C VAL A 21 -16.36 7.09 -2.87
N ARG A 22 -15.60 6.96 -3.96
CA ARG A 22 -15.12 5.66 -4.42
C ARG A 22 -14.19 5.09 -3.36
N VAL A 23 -14.72 4.24 -2.50
CA VAL A 23 -13.92 3.46 -1.54
C VAL A 23 -13.13 2.46 -2.37
N HIS A 24 -11.82 2.69 -2.49
CA HIS A 24 -10.95 1.73 -3.15
C HIS A 24 -10.84 0.46 -2.31
N THR A 25 -10.57 -0.66 -2.98
CA THR A 25 -10.46 -1.96 -2.33
C THR A 25 -9.17 -2.07 -1.53
N ASP A 26 -9.28 -2.28 -0.21
CA ASP A 26 -8.14 -2.62 0.66
C ASP A 26 -7.63 -4.04 0.30
N MET A 27 -6.35 -4.17 -0.04
CA MET A 27 -5.70 -5.45 -0.39
C MET A 27 -5.23 -6.24 0.83
N ARG A 28 -5.82 -6.01 2.01
CA ARG A 28 -5.47 -6.68 3.27
C ARG A 28 -5.48 -8.20 3.16
N THR A 29 -4.38 -8.78 3.60
CA THR A 29 -4.20 -10.24 3.76
C THR A 29 -3.55 -10.53 5.11
N PRO A 30 -3.57 -11.79 5.59
CA PRO A 30 -2.81 -12.17 6.78
C PRO A 30 -1.33 -11.81 6.69
N THR A 31 -0.72 -11.92 5.50
CA THR A 31 0.68 -11.53 5.27
C THR A 31 0.87 -10.02 5.41
N TRP A 32 -0.03 -9.20 4.85
CA TRP A 32 0.01 -7.75 5.07
C TRP A 32 -0.18 -7.37 6.55
N ASN A 33 -1.05 -8.08 7.28
CA ASN A 33 -1.22 -7.84 8.71
C ASN A 33 0.07 -8.14 9.48
N LEU A 34 0.82 -9.18 9.12
CA LEU A 34 2.13 -9.48 9.70
C LEU A 34 3.15 -8.37 9.40
N ILE A 35 3.18 -7.85 8.18
CA ILE A 35 4.07 -6.75 7.78
C ILE A 35 3.73 -5.47 8.55
N GLY A 36 2.44 -5.18 8.73
CA GLY A 36 1.95 -4.07 9.54
C GLY A 36 2.20 -4.19 11.05
N LEU A 37 2.79 -5.30 11.53
CA LEU A 37 3.24 -5.41 12.93
C LEU A 37 4.50 -4.59 13.22
N ARG A 38 5.16 -4.01 12.21
CA ARG A 38 6.28 -3.09 12.41
C ARG A 38 5.80 -1.83 13.15
N TYR A 39 6.62 -1.37 14.09
CA TYR A 39 6.39 -0.13 14.83
C TYR A 39 7.73 0.54 15.15
N ASP A 40 7.72 1.83 15.47
CA ASP A 40 8.91 2.53 15.96
C ASP A 40 8.96 2.56 17.48
N ALA A 41 10.16 2.42 18.03
CA ALA A 41 10.41 2.56 19.45
C ALA A 41 11.79 3.16 19.71
N GLU A 42 12.01 3.62 20.94
CA GLU A 42 13.33 3.99 21.42
C GLU A 42 14.15 2.71 21.68
N ILE A 43 15.10 2.41 20.78
CA ILE A 43 15.92 1.18 20.82
C ILE A 43 17.22 1.37 21.63
N ALA A 44 17.61 2.62 21.89
CA ALA A 44 18.69 3.01 22.78
C ALA A 44 18.44 4.46 23.25
N PRO A 45 19.09 4.96 24.32
CA PRO A 45 18.84 6.30 24.83
C PRO A 45 18.95 7.38 23.74
N ARG A 46 17.83 8.07 23.47
CA ARG A 46 17.64 9.08 22.41
C ARG A 46 17.85 8.56 20.98
N LYS A 47 17.74 7.25 20.75
CA LYS A 47 17.83 6.62 19.43
C LYS A 47 16.51 5.88 19.15
N TRP A 48 15.75 6.43 18.20
CA TRP A 48 14.55 5.80 17.66
C TRP A 48 14.90 4.87 16.50
N GLY A 49 14.16 3.78 16.37
CA GLY A 49 14.29 2.86 15.26
C GLY A 49 13.11 1.93 15.15
N SER A 50 13.04 1.23 14.02
CA SER A 50 11.96 0.30 13.73
C SER A 50 12.18 -1.03 14.42
N VAL A 51 11.10 -1.58 14.99
CA VAL A 51 11.08 -2.86 15.67
C VAL A 51 10.24 -3.83 14.85
N PHE A 52 10.79 -5.03 14.64
CA PHE A 52 10.15 -6.11 13.90
C PHE A 52 9.84 -7.27 14.85
N PRO A 53 8.57 -7.52 15.22
CA PRO A 53 8.19 -8.63 16.09
C PRO A 53 8.57 -10.01 15.54
N PRO A 54 8.70 -11.06 16.38
CA PRO A 54 9.07 -12.40 15.93
C PRO A 54 8.19 -12.96 14.81
N ALA A 55 6.88 -12.69 14.85
CA ALA A 55 5.94 -13.13 13.82
C ALA A 55 6.24 -12.50 12.44
N LEU A 56 6.66 -11.23 12.42
CA LEU A 56 7.10 -10.54 11.21
C LEU A 56 8.48 -11.03 10.78
N LYS A 57 9.44 -11.14 11.71
CA LYS A 57 10.78 -11.68 11.42
C LYS A 57 10.75 -13.08 10.81
N ALA A 58 9.74 -13.89 11.15
CA ALA A 58 9.52 -15.20 10.56
C ALA A 58 9.20 -15.17 9.04
N LEU A 59 8.86 -14.02 8.46
CA LEU A 59 8.71 -13.84 7.00
C LEU A 59 10.03 -13.53 6.29
N ASN A 60 11.07 -13.11 7.02
CA ASN A 60 12.34 -12.71 6.42
C ASN A 60 12.99 -13.87 5.64
N ASN A 61 13.54 -13.57 4.46
CA ASN A 61 14.10 -14.52 3.50
C ASN A 61 13.11 -15.57 2.94
N LYS A 62 11.80 -15.44 3.18
CA LYS A 62 10.80 -16.35 2.60
C LYS A 62 10.28 -15.83 1.28
N ILE A 63 9.87 -16.77 0.43
CA ILE A 63 9.06 -16.44 -0.74
C ILE A 63 7.63 -16.20 -0.27
N ILE A 64 7.12 -15.00 -0.49
CA ILE A 64 5.74 -14.64 -0.14
C ILE A 64 4.99 -14.18 -1.38
N GLU A 65 3.66 -14.18 -1.27
CA GLU A 65 2.75 -13.64 -2.27
C GLU A 65 1.86 -12.57 -1.64
N LEU A 66 1.73 -11.43 -2.33
CA LEU A 66 1.01 -10.28 -1.83
C LEU A 66 0.22 -9.61 -2.98
N PRO A 67 -1.09 -9.36 -2.81
CA PRO A 67 -1.82 -8.43 -3.65
C PRO A 67 -1.53 -6.98 -3.23
N GLY A 68 -1.66 -6.01 -4.12
CA GLY A 68 -1.38 -4.61 -3.80
C GLY A 68 -1.30 -3.72 -5.02
N TYR A 69 -0.88 -2.47 -4.80
CA TYR A 69 -0.84 -1.42 -5.81
C TYR A 69 0.59 -0.95 -6.05
N ILE A 70 0.91 -0.70 -7.33
CA ILE A 70 2.17 -0.07 -7.73
C ILE A 70 2.12 1.41 -7.35
N ILE A 71 3.09 1.84 -6.56
CA ILE A 71 3.36 3.24 -6.26
C ILE A 71 4.66 3.62 -7.00
N PRO A 72 4.57 4.33 -8.12
CA PRO A 72 5.73 4.64 -8.96
C PRO A 72 6.69 5.59 -8.23
N THR A 73 7.98 5.28 -8.28
CA THR A 73 9.05 6.13 -7.70
C THR A 73 9.72 7.03 -8.74
N LYS A 74 9.41 6.82 -10.02
CA LYS A 74 9.95 7.56 -11.16
C LYS A 74 8.90 7.65 -12.27
N VAL A 75 9.15 8.47 -13.28
CA VAL A 75 8.29 8.54 -14.48
C VAL A 75 8.71 7.46 -15.47
N GLY A 76 7.75 6.73 -16.04
CA GLY A 76 8.01 5.71 -17.05
C GLY A 76 6.78 4.88 -17.40
N ALA A 77 6.83 4.18 -18.53
CA ALA A 77 5.76 3.27 -18.96
C ALA A 77 5.87 1.87 -18.33
N LYS A 78 7.09 1.45 -17.97
CA LYS A 78 7.39 0.17 -17.32
C LYS A 78 8.34 0.35 -16.15
N PHE A 79 8.17 -0.46 -15.12
CA PHE A 79 8.94 -0.38 -13.88
C PHE A 79 9.53 -1.73 -13.51
N SER A 80 10.84 -1.73 -13.22
CA SER A 80 11.54 -2.81 -12.55
C SER A 80 11.70 -2.57 -11.05
N GLU A 81 11.47 -1.34 -10.59
CA GLU A 81 11.58 -0.93 -9.20
C GLU A 81 10.52 0.13 -8.89
N PHE A 82 9.80 -0.08 -7.78
CA PHE A 82 8.68 0.75 -7.32
C PHE A 82 8.36 0.44 -5.86
N MET A 83 7.55 1.29 -5.21
CA MET A 83 6.99 1.00 -3.89
C MET A 83 5.66 0.25 -4.06
N PHE A 84 5.35 -0.65 -3.16
CA PHE A 84 4.14 -1.47 -3.21
C PHE A 84 3.33 -1.29 -1.93
N SER A 85 2.04 -1.04 -2.10
CA SER A 85 1.12 -0.66 -1.03
C SER A 85 -0.13 -1.52 -1.03
N ILE A 86 -0.72 -1.67 0.15
CA ILE A 86 -2.03 -2.31 0.37
C ILE A 86 -3.20 -1.48 -0.20
N VAL A 87 -3.02 -0.17 -0.39
CA VAL A 87 -4.01 0.77 -0.94
C VAL A 87 -3.44 1.56 -2.12
N PRO A 88 -4.27 1.98 -3.09
CA PRO A 88 -3.79 2.77 -4.22
C PRO A 88 -3.42 4.19 -3.79
N ILE A 89 -2.59 4.85 -4.60
CA ILE A 89 -2.18 6.23 -4.35
C ILE A 89 -3.36 7.19 -4.19
N ALA A 90 -4.43 6.99 -4.96
CA ALA A 90 -5.65 7.80 -4.91
C ALA A 90 -6.46 7.64 -3.61
N SER A 91 -6.25 6.55 -2.86
CA SER A 91 -6.92 6.30 -1.58
C SER A 91 -6.28 6.99 -0.40
N CYS A 92 -5.03 7.43 -0.52
CA CYS A 92 -4.33 8.04 0.59
C CYS A 92 -4.82 9.48 0.69
N PRO A 93 -5.74 9.82 1.62
CA PRO A 93 -6.28 11.17 1.70
C PRO A 93 -5.22 12.15 2.22
N TYR A 94 -4.14 11.61 2.77
CA TYR A 94 -3.04 12.34 3.38
C TYR A 94 -1.77 11.48 3.35
N CYS A 95 -0.85 11.74 2.43
CA CYS A 95 0.55 11.36 2.60
C CYS A 95 1.24 12.15 3.76
N GLY A 96 0.49 12.63 4.77
CA GLY A 96 1.01 13.52 5.81
C GLY A 96 0.15 13.72 7.07
N ALA A 97 -0.99 13.04 7.25
CA ALA A 97 -1.84 13.20 8.43
C ALA A 97 -2.45 11.89 8.98
N GLY A 98 -2.29 10.76 8.29
CA GLY A 98 -2.70 9.44 8.77
C GLY A 98 -1.50 8.49 8.83
N ASP A 99 -1.66 7.37 9.54
CA ASP A 99 -0.65 6.31 9.57
C ASP A 99 -0.37 5.84 8.14
N ILE A 100 0.82 6.14 7.65
CA ILE A 100 1.27 5.70 6.34
C ILE A 100 1.37 4.18 6.40
N PRO A 101 0.62 3.44 5.56
CA PRO A 101 0.68 1.98 5.59
C PRO A 101 2.09 1.52 5.27
N SER A 102 2.51 0.39 5.83
CA SER A 102 3.80 -0.21 5.51
C SER A 102 3.91 -0.44 3.99
N MET A 103 4.96 0.12 3.39
CA MET A 103 5.25 -0.05 1.97
C MET A 103 6.42 -1.00 1.77
N ILE A 104 6.44 -1.68 0.62
CA ILE A 104 7.50 -2.62 0.27
C ILE A 104 8.19 -2.12 -1.00
N GLN A 105 9.51 -1.98 -0.98
CA GLN A 105 10.28 -1.68 -2.17
C GLN A 105 10.45 -2.96 -3.00
N VAL A 106 9.85 -2.98 -4.18
CA VAL A 106 9.86 -4.15 -5.06
C VAL A 106 11.00 -4.04 -6.05
N LYS A 107 11.73 -5.14 -6.28
CA LYS A 107 12.66 -5.31 -7.38
C LYS A 107 12.22 -6.49 -8.24
N MET A 108 11.69 -6.17 -9.42
CA MET A 108 11.17 -7.16 -10.37
C MET A 108 12.30 -7.84 -11.14
N LEU A 109 12.08 -9.10 -11.52
CA LEU A 109 12.93 -9.80 -12.48
C LEU A 109 12.77 -9.26 -13.90
N ASN A 110 11.55 -8.85 -14.27
CA ASN A 110 11.22 -8.26 -15.56
C ASN A 110 10.36 -7.02 -15.35
N ALA A 111 10.63 -5.94 -16.09
CA ALA A 111 9.85 -4.72 -15.97
C ALA A 111 8.39 -4.93 -16.41
N ILE A 112 7.45 -4.46 -15.61
CA ILE A 112 6.01 -4.57 -15.86
C ILE A 112 5.40 -3.21 -16.19
N PRO A 113 4.32 -3.15 -17.01
CA PRO A 113 3.61 -1.90 -17.26
C PRO A 113 2.98 -1.35 -15.98
N ILE A 114 2.87 -0.02 -15.89
CA ILE A 114 2.13 0.63 -14.82
C ILE A 114 0.63 0.33 -14.93
N THR A 115 -0.03 0.18 -13.78
CA THR A 115 -1.47 -0.03 -13.69
C THR A 115 -1.98 0.55 -12.37
N GLU A 116 -3.16 1.16 -12.43
CA GLU A 116 -3.92 1.59 -11.25
C GLU A 116 -4.71 0.44 -10.61
N LYS A 117 -4.91 -0.66 -11.35
CA LYS A 117 -5.54 -1.88 -10.84
C LYS A 117 -4.57 -2.61 -9.90
N PRO A 118 -5.09 -3.27 -8.85
CA PRO A 118 -4.25 -4.09 -8.00
C PRO A 118 -3.63 -5.24 -8.80
N ILE A 119 -2.40 -5.59 -8.43
CA ILE A 119 -1.67 -6.73 -8.97
C ILE A 119 -1.27 -7.67 -7.84
N LYS A 120 -0.94 -8.91 -8.20
CA LYS A 120 -0.38 -9.88 -7.26
C LYS A 120 1.08 -10.14 -7.61
N LEU A 121 1.95 -10.03 -6.61
CA LEU A 121 3.38 -10.26 -6.75
C LEU A 121 3.82 -11.46 -5.92
N ARG A 122 4.82 -12.17 -6.42
CA ARG A 122 5.56 -13.22 -5.71
C ARG A 122 7.04 -12.89 -5.72
N GLY A 123 7.71 -12.96 -4.58
CA GLY A 123 9.14 -12.69 -4.48
C GLY A 123 9.72 -13.03 -3.11
N ILE A 124 11.02 -12.79 -2.95
CA ILE A 124 11.74 -13.02 -1.70
C ILE A 124 11.57 -11.79 -0.82
N PHE A 125 10.93 -11.96 0.34
CA PHE A 125 10.72 -10.89 1.30
C PHE A 125 11.95 -10.71 2.18
N ILE A 126 12.46 -9.48 2.24
CA ILE A 126 13.61 -9.12 3.07
C ILE A 126 13.21 -7.99 4.01
N ILE A 127 13.54 -8.15 5.28
CA ILE A 127 13.48 -7.10 6.30
C ILE A 127 14.87 -6.48 6.40
N ASN A 128 14.94 -5.16 6.23
CA ASN A 128 16.14 -4.36 6.40
C ASN A 128 16.20 -3.83 7.84
N ASP A 129 16.91 -4.56 8.70
CA ASP A 129 17.14 -4.21 10.11
C ASP A 129 18.47 -3.47 10.32
N SER A 130 19.01 -2.83 9.26
CA SER A 130 20.30 -2.13 9.33
C SER A 130 20.23 -0.73 9.94
N GLY A 131 19.02 -0.13 9.94
CA GLY A 131 18.81 1.26 10.39
C GLY A 131 19.40 2.31 9.45
N ASP A 132 19.64 1.96 8.18
CA ASP A 132 20.01 2.93 7.14
C ASP A 132 18.79 3.61 6.50
N ASP A 133 19.04 4.55 5.59
CA ASP A 133 17.98 5.36 4.95
C ASP A 133 17.24 4.62 3.82
N ARG A 134 17.47 3.31 3.65
CA ARG A 134 16.76 2.52 2.63
C ARG A 134 15.43 2.02 3.19
N SER A 135 14.59 1.47 2.30
CA SER A 135 13.31 0.89 2.70
C SER A 135 13.49 -0.23 3.74
N GLU A 136 12.53 -0.31 4.66
CA GLU A 136 12.49 -1.33 5.71
C GLU A 136 12.16 -2.71 5.15
N PHE A 137 11.37 -2.76 4.07
CA PHE A 137 10.93 -3.98 3.44
C PHE A 137 11.29 -3.99 1.96
N PHE A 138 11.82 -5.13 1.51
CA PHE A 138 12.05 -5.40 0.09
C PHE A 138 11.32 -6.66 -0.35
N LEU A 139 10.86 -6.65 -1.60
CA LEU A 139 10.44 -7.85 -2.32
C LEU A 139 11.38 -8.04 -3.51
N LEU A 140 12.38 -8.90 -3.32
CA LEU A 140 13.41 -9.16 -4.32
C LEU A 140 12.98 -10.26 -5.29
N ASN A 141 13.55 -10.22 -6.49
CA ASN A 141 13.29 -11.19 -7.55
C ASN A 141 11.79 -11.36 -7.85
N ALA A 142 11.05 -10.26 -7.77
CA ALA A 142 9.61 -10.30 -7.86
C ALA A 142 9.12 -10.65 -9.26
N LYS A 143 8.03 -11.40 -9.32
CA LYS A 143 7.27 -11.73 -10.54
C LYS A 143 5.81 -11.42 -10.31
N GLN A 144 5.16 -10.87 -11.33
CA GLN A 144 3.71 -10.74 -11.33
C GLN A 144 3.08 -12.11 -11.60
N LEU A 145 2.06 -12.45 -10.80
CA LEU A 145 1.26 -13.66 -10.94
C LEU A 145 0.03 -13.42 -11.82
#